data_AF-A0A933DX22-F1
#
_entry.id   AF-A0A933DX22-F1
#
_cell.length_a   1.000
_cell.length_b   1.000
_cell.length_c   1.000
_cell.angle_alpha   90.00
_cell.angle_beta   90.00
_cell.angle_gamma   90.00
#
_symmetry.space_group_name_H-M   'P 1'
#
loop_
_entity.id
_entity.type
_entity.pdbx_description
1 polymer ?
#
loop_
_entity_poly.entity_id
_entity_poly.type
_entity_poly.pdbx_seq_one_letter_code
_entity_poly.pdbx_strand_id
1 'polypeptide(L)'
;MITLPELAGVEVNLFLLVAVGLGAGVLSGFAGVGGAFVVTPALIILGFPANFAVGTSLAWVVGNSLIAVIRHSKLGNVDMKLGSVLLVASSGGVEVGVRLLNWVKGLGLADEVVLTVSIFLLLAVGGYTLSESLKRKRQLDRMFANGEKLPAELRATPLSHKLQSVNLTPMLTFAKSQVTISLWIVLAIGFFIGILSGLIGVGGGFIMVPSLVYAIGLSSFMAVGTDLFQIVFVASYGALRHTMSGNVVILVALIMVVAASFGVQFGVLTTRHVRGVSSRLILAIAILLFALGSILKLVYILSEERTAWLETGSLIVTFGGLGLTGLMILVLFWLARRCRCGQKIPGWCQSLVIRGDQ
;
A
#
# COMPACT_ATOMS: atom_id res chain seq x y z
N MET A 1 4.46 11.16 26.33
CA MET A 1 3.13 10.82 25.78
C MET A 1 2.50 12.11 25.30
N ILE A 2 1.81 12.11 24.16
CA ILE A 2 1.06 13.28 23.68
C ILE A 2 -0.40 13.05 24.02
N THR A 3 -1.02 14.01 24.70
CA THR A 3 -2.47 14.04 24.91
C THR A 3 -3.11 14.70 23.70
N LEU A 4 -4.08 14.01 23.10
CA LEU A 4 -4.78 14.50 21.93
C LEU A 4 -6.09 15.15 22.38
N PRO A 5 -6.25 16.48 22.29
CA PRO A 5 -7.46 17.17 22.75
C PRO A 5 -8.70 16.73 21.96
N GLU A 6 -8.51 16.28 20.71
CA GLU A 6 -9.55 15.76 19.82
C GLU A 6 -10.03 14.35 20.20
N LEU A 7 -9.26 13.61 21.00
CA LEU A 7 -9.52 12.25 21.46
C LEU A 7 -9.42 12.24 22.99
N ALA A 8 -10.50 12.64 23.66
CA ALA A 8 -10.60 12.78 25.12
C ALA A 8 -9.87 11.66 25.90
N GLY A 9 -8.62 11.92 26.30
CA GLY A 9 -7.82 11.03 27.16
C GLY A 9 -6.97 9.95 26.47
N VAL A 10 -6.87 9.91 25.12
CA VAL A 10 -5.97 8.96 24.45
C VAL A 10 -4.52 9.47 24.53
N GLU A 11 -3.71 8.82 25.36
CA GLU A 11 -2.27 9.08 25.46
C GLU A 11 -1.50 8.23 24.45
N VAL A 12 -0.83 8.87 23.50
CA VAL A 12 -0.07 8.16 22.47
C VAL A 12 1.41 8.40 22.67
N ASN A 13 2.20 7.33 22.54
CA ASN A 13 3.65 7.45 22.54
C ASN A 13 4.13 8.02 21.19
N LEU A 14 4.71 9.23 21.24
CA LEU A 14 5.26 9.92 20.07
C LEU A 14 6.26 9.03 19.31
N PHE A 15 7.09 8.25 20.00
CA PHE A 15 8.07 7.36 19.36
C PHE A 15 7.40 6.29 18.49
N LEU A 16 6.27 5.73 18.95
CA LEU A 16 5.51 4.75 18.17
C LEU A 16 4.88 5.41 16.95
N LEU A 17 4.34 6.63 17.10
CA LEU A 17 3.75 7.37 15.99
C LEU A 17 4.78 7.68 14.88
N VAL A 18 5.98 8.12 15.29
CA VAL A 18 7.11 8.35 14.40
C VAL A 18 7.56 7.05 13.74
N ALA A 19 7.60 5.93 14.48
CA ALA A 19 7.96 4.63 13.93
C ALA A 19 6.95 4.14 12.87
N VAL A 20 5.64 4.30 13.12
CA VAL A 20 4.60 4.00 12.11
C VAL A 20 4.80 4.88 10.87
N GLY A 21 4.93 6.20 11.05
CA GLY A 21 5.12 7.14 9.95
C GLY A 21 6.36 6.81 9.11
N LEU A 22 7.51 6.61 9.76
CA LEU A 22 8.77 6.29 9.08
C LEU A 22 8.66 4.95 8.33
N GLY A 23 8.26 3.87 9.00
CA GLY A 23 8.26 2.55 8.36
C GLY A 23 7.15 2.40 7.31
N ALA A 24 5.97 3.00 7.51
CA ALA A 24 4.94 3.08 6.48
C ALA A 24 5.40 3.94 5.29
N GLY A 25 6.18 4.99 5.55
CA GLY A 25 6.85 5.80 4.53
C GLY A 25 7.88 5.00 3.73
N VAL A 26 8.71 4.19 4.39
CA VAL A 26 9.66 3.27 3.71
C VAL A 26 8.91 2.29 2.81
N LEU A 27 7.86 1.65 3.31
CA LEU A 27 7.02 0.74 2.53
C LEU A 27 6.34 1.46 1.36
N SER A 28 5.81 2.66 1.59
CA SER A 28 5.17 3.45 0.55
C SER A 28 6.15 3.87 -0.54
N GLY A 29 7.35 4.34 -0.18
CA GLY A 29 8.36 4.72 -1.16
C GLY A 29 8.95 3.53 -1.91
N PHE A 30 9.03 2.36 -1.27
CA PHE A 30 9.59 1.15 -1.88
C PHE A 30 8.59 0.39 -2.74
N ALA A 31 7.38 0.17 -2.25
CA ALA A 31 6.34 -0.60 -2.93
C ALA A 31 5.40 0.27 -3.76
N GLY A 32 5.35 1.59 -3.51
CA GLY A 32 4.52 2.51 -4.27
C GLY A 32 3.04 2.49 -3.94
N VAL A 33 2.70 1.98 -2.75
CA VAL A 33 1.35 1.54 -2.38
C VAL A 33 0.61 2.56 -1.48
N GLY A 34 1.20 3.73 -1.25
CA GLY A 34 0.61 4.78 -0.41
C GLY A 34 0.68 4.50 1.11
N GLY A 35 1.07 3.29 1.54
CA GLY A 35 1.40 2.92 2.93
C GLY A 35 0.26 2.91 3.96
N ALA A 36 -0.93 3.41 3.62
CA ALA A 36 -2.02 3.53 4.60
C ALA A 36 -2.63 2.20 5.06
N PHE A 37 -2.37 1.12 4.33
CA PHE A 37 -2.78 -0.23 4.74
C PHE A 37 -2.09 -0.66 6.03
N VAL A 38 -0.96 -0.03 6.35
CA VAL A 38 -0.25 -0.16 7.61
C VAL A 38 -0.75 0.85 8.64
N VAL A 39 -0.97 2.09 8.21
CA VAL A 39 -1.29 3.20 9.12
C VAL A 39 -2.65 3.05 9.78
N THR A 40 -3.73 2.73 9.05
CA THR A 40 -5.06 2.63 9.68
C THR A 40 -5.08 1.56 10.77
N PRO A 41 -4.66 0.30 10.52
CA PRO A 41 -4.65 -0.71 11.57
C PRO A 41 -3.67 -0.37 12.69
N ALA A 42 -2.50 0.21 12.37
CA ALA A 42 -1.55 0.61 13.41
C ALA A 42 -2.11 1.67 14.35
N LEU A 43 -2.85 2.67 13.84
CA LEU A 43 -3.54 3.66 14.67
C LEU A 43 -4.61 3.01 15.55
N ILE A 44 -5.40 2.07 15.02
CA ILE A 44 -6.40 1.33 15.82
C ILE A 44 -5.72 0.51 16.91
N ILE A 45 -4.58 -0.11 16.61
CA ILE A 45 -3.78 -0.87 17.59
C ILE A 45 -3.26 0.05 18.69
N LEU A 46 -2.85 1.28 18.34
CA LEU A 46 -2.45 2.34 19.27
C LEU A 46 -3.62 2.96 20.06
N GLY A 47 -4.85 2.47 19.87
CA GLY A 47 -6.02 2.89 20.66
C GLY A 47 -6.85 3.99 20.02
N PHE A 48 -6.60 4.36 18.76
CA PHE A 48 -7.47 5.30 18.05
C PHE A 48 -8.77 4.59 17.65
N PRO A 49 -9.94 5.21 17.85
CA PRO A 49 -11.19 4.74 17.27
C PRO A 49 -11.07 4.68 15.73
N ALA A 50 -11.69 3.70 15.09
CA ALA A 50 -11.49 3.42 13.68
C ALA A 50 -11.88 4.59 12.77
N ASN A 51 -12.93 5.34 13.09
CA ASN A 51 -13.30 6.53 12.32
C ASN A 51 -12.17 7.56 12.31
N PHE A 52 -11.53 7.82 13.46
CA PHE A 52 -10.39 8.73 13.56
C PHE A 52 -9.15 8.15 12.88
N ALA A 53 -8.89 6.86 13.04
CA ALA A 53 -7.77 6.18 12.38
C ALA A 53 -7.87 6.27 10.85
N VAL A 54 -9.07 6.04 10.30
CA VAL A 54 -9.37 6.11 8.86
C VAL A 54 -9.21 7.51 8.29
N GLY A 55 -9.76 8.53 8.96
CA GLY A 55 -9.62 9.90 8.48
C GLY A 55 -8.19 10.42 8.58
N THR A 56 -7.52 10.12 9.69
CA THR A 56 -6.13 10.52 9.94
C THR A 56 -5.15 9.82 9.00
N SER A 57 -5.37 8.55 8.68
CA SER A 57 -4.54 7.82 7.73
C SER A 57 -4.69 8.36 6.30
N LEU A 58 -5.90 8.73 5.86
CA LEU A 58 -6.11 9.39 4.56
C LEU A 58 -5.40 10.74 4.50
N ALA A 59 -5.47 11.56 5.55
CA ALA A 59 -4.74 12.82 5.63
C ALA A 59 -3.21 12.60 5.54
N TRP A 60 -2.71 11.55 6.20
CA TRP A 60 -1.30 11.15 6.09
C TRP A 60 -0.92 10.70 4.67
N VAL A 61 -1.78 9.91 3.99
CA VAL A 61 -1.54 9.44 2.62
C VAL A 61 -1.36 10.58 1.65
N VAL A 62 -2.08 11.69 1.81
CA VAL A 62 -1.96 12.87 0.94
C VAL A 62 -0.51 13.37 0.93
N GLY A 63 0.04 13.66 2.11
CA GLY A 63 1.42 14.18 2.23
C GLY A 63 2.45 13.16 1.76
N ASN A 64 2.31 11.91 2.21
CA ASN A 64 3.21 10.82 1.88
C ASN A 64 3.23 10.50 0.36
N SER A 65 2.06 10.48 -0.28
CA SER A 65 1.93 10.16 -1.70
C SER A 65 2.38 11.30 -2.60
N LEU A 66 2.23 12.56 -2.18
CA LEU A 66 2.75 13.70 -2.93
C LEU A 66 4.27 13.63 -3.08
N ILE A 67 4.97 13.30 -1.99
CA ILE A 67 6.44 13.11 -1.98
C ILE A 67 6.83 11.94 -2.89
N ALA A 68 6.09 10.83 -2.84
CA ALA A 68 6.37 9.65 -3.64
C ALA A 68 6.09 9.88 -5.14
N VAL A 69 4.97 10.52 -5.50
CA VAL A 69 4.60 10.92 -6.87
C VAL A 69 5.70 11.74 -7.52
N ILE A 70 6.19 12.78 -6.84
CA ILE A 70 7.20 13.67 -7.41
C ILE A 70 8.46 12.88 -7.78
N ARG A 71 8.86 11.91 -6.94
CA ARG A 71 10.04 11.07 -7.21
C ARG A 71 9.80 10.03 -8.31
N HIS A 72 8.62 9.40 -8.34
CA HIS A 72 8.26 8.41 -9.36
C HIS A 72 7.97 9.05 -10.72
N SER A 73 7.44 10.27 -10.76
CA SER A 73 7.22 11.04 -11.98
C SER A 73 8.53 11.39 -12.67
N LYS A 74 9.58 11.71 -11.90
CA LYS A 74 10.95 11.90 -12.43
C LYS A 74 11.54 10.64 -13.07
N LEU A 75 11.01 9.45 -12.77
CA LEU A 75 11.39 8.18 -13.39
C LEU A 75 10.57 7.85 -14.64
N GLY A 76 9.65 8.73 -15.05
CA GLY A 76 8.80 8.50 -16.22
C GLY A 76 7.67 7.50 -16.02
N ASN A 77 7.46 6.97 -14.81
CA ASN A 77 6.58 5.82 -14.54
C ASN A 77 5.10 6.16 -14.28
N VAL A 78 4.63 7.33 -14.70
CA VAL A 78 3.26 7.81 -14.40
C VAL A 78 2.46 7.95 -15.68
N ASP A 79 1.38 7.17 -15.82
CA ASP A 79 0.37 7.37 -16.86
C ASP A 79 -0.77 8.26 -16.33
N MET A 80 -0.67 9.56 -16.60
CA MET A 80 -1.63 10.55 -16.08
C MET A 80 -3.04 10.36 -16.66
N LYS A 81 -3.16 9.82 -17.89
CA LYS A 81 -4.45 9.59 -18.52
C LYS A 81 -5.19 8.48 -17.78
N LEU A 82 -4.54 7.35 -17.54
CA LEU A 82 -5.14 6.26 -16.75
C LEU A 82 -5.44 6.71 -15.32
N GLY A 83 -4.50 7.41 -14.68
CA GLY A 83 -4.69 7.94 -13.34
C GLY A 83 -5.88 8.89 -13.21
N SER A 84 -6.12 9.76 -14.21
CA SER A 84 -7.28 10.66 -14.19
C SER A 84 -8.63 9.94 -14.31
N VAL A 85 -8.71 8.88 -15.11
CA VAL A 85 -9.92 8.06 -15.23
C VAL A 85 -10.23 7.35 -13.91
N LEU A 86 -9.20 6.75 -13.31
CA LEU A 86 -9.34 6.08 -12.03
C LEU A 86 -9.67 7.06 -10.90
N LEU A 87 -9.14 8.28 -10.93
CA LEU A 87 -9.45 9.35 -9.97
C LEU A 87 -10.94 9.66 -9.94
N VAL A 88 -11.57 9.84 -11.11
CA VAL A 88 -13.01 10.15 -11.20
C VAL A 88 -13.84 9.02 -10.59
N ALA A 89 -13.55 7.78 -10.98
CA ALA A 89 -14.25 6.61 -10.46
C ALA A 89 -14.05 6.41 -8.95
N SER A 90 -12.80 6.51 -8.50
CA SER A 90 -12.42 6.30 -7.10
C SER A 90 -12.98 7.39 -6.19
N SER A 91 -13.09 8.63 -6.67
CA SER A 91 -13.71 9.72 -5.90
C SER A 91 -15.19 9.44 -5.62
N GLY A 92 -15.92 8.95 -6.62
CA GLY A 92 -17.31 8.48 -6.43
C GLY A 92 -17.40 7.32 -5.44
N GLY A 93 -16.46 6.37 -5.52
CA GLY A 93 -16.38 5.26 -4.57
C GLY A 93 -16.09 5.72 -3.14
N VAL A 94 -15.12 6.64 -2.97
CA VAL A 94 -14.76 7.20 -1.66
C VAL A 94 -15.96 7.85 -0.99
N GLU A 95 -16.78 8.61 -1.74
CA GLU A 95 -17.99 9.21 -1.19
C GLU A 95 -18.94 8.17 -0.59
N VAL A 96 -19.15 7.05 -1.30
CA VAL A 96 -19.96 5.93 -0.81
C VAL A 96 -19.32 5.26 0.40
N GLY A 97 -18.00 5.03 0.37
CA GLY A 97 -17.25 4.44 1.48
C GLY A 97 -17.29 5.26 2.76
N VAL A 98 -17.13 6.59 2.66
CA VAL A 98 -17.20 7.51 3.81
C VAL A 98 -18.61 7.51 4.41
N ARG A 99 -19.65 7.55 3.58
CA ARG A 99 -21.05 7.48 4.05
C ARG A 99 -21.32 6.15 4.76
N LEU A 100 -20.83 5.05 4.22
CA LEU A 100 -20.96 3.73 4.83
C LEU A 100 -20.25 3.68 6.20
N LEU A 101 -19.03 4.21 6.30
CA LEU A 101 -18.30 4.28 7.57
C LEU A 101 -19.04 5.13 8.62
N ASN A 102 -19.56 6.30 8.23
CA ASN A 102 -20.32 7.15 9.14
C ASN A 102 -21.64 6.49 9.58
N TRP A 103 -22.28 5.70 8.71
CA TRP A 103 -23.45 4.91 9.07
C TRP A 103 -23.11 3.82 10.08
N VAL A 104 -22.04 3.06 9.85
CA VAL A 104 -21.54 2.03 10.78
C VAL A 104 -21.08 2.64 12.12
N LYS A 105 -20.48 3.83 12.08
CA LYS A 105 -20.15 4.62 13.28
C LYS A 105 -21.40 4.93 14.11
N GLY A 106 -22.52 5.26 13.47
CA GLY A 106 -23.80 5.47 14.15
C GLY A 106 -24.34 4.22 14.86
N LEU A 107 -23.91 3.03 14.43
CA LEU A 107 -24.25 1.75 15.07
C LEU A 107 -23.26 1.34 16.18
N GLY A 108 -22.16 2.07 16.35
CA GLY A 108 -21.10 1.74 17.32
C GLY A 108 -20.19 0.58 16.90
N LEU A 109 -20.28 0.11 15.65
CA LEU A 109 -19.55 -1.08 15.15
C LEU A 109 -18.38 -0.74 14.21
N ALA A 110 -17.87 0.50 14.29
CA ALA A 110 -16.87 1.00 13.34
C ALA A 110 -15.56 0.23 13.45
N ASP A 111 -15.12 -0.08 14.67
CA ASP A 111 -13.84 -0.74 14.92
C ASP A 111 -13.85 -2.18 14.41
N GLU A 112 -14.91 -2.93 14.72
CA GLU A 112 -15.08 -4.31 14.30
C GLU A 112 -15.19 -4.42 12.78
N VAL A 113 -16.01 -3.56 12.15
CA VAL A 113 -16.23 -3.61 10.70
C VAL A 113 -14.97 -3.22 9.94
N VAL A 114 -14.31 -2.13 10.33
CA VAL A 114 -13.10 -1.65 9.64
C VAL A 114 -11.97 -2.67 9.76
N LEU A 115 -11.73 -3.23 10.96
CA LEU A 115 -10.70 -4.26 11.14
C LEU A 115 -11.04 -5.55 10.41
N THR A 116 -12.29 -6.03 10.48
CA THR A 116 -12.70 -7.27 9.79
C THR A 116 -12.53 -7.15 8.27
N VAL A 117 -13.01 -6.06 7.68
CA VAL A 117 -12.86 -5.80 6.25
C VAL A 117 -11.38 -5.65 5.88
N SER A 118 -10.59 -4.94 6.70
CA SER A 118 -9.14 -4.78 6.49
C SER A 118 -8.42 -6.13 6.53
N ILE A 119 -8.67 -6.97 7.53
CA ILE A 119 -8.05 -8.30 7.67
C ILE A 119 -8.37 -9.17 6.46
N PHE A 120 -9.64 -9.25 6.06
CA PHE A 120 -10.06 -10.03 4.90
C PHE A 120 -9.31 -9.58 3.64
N LEU A 121 -9.23 -8.26 3.40
CA LEU A 121 -8.54 -7.70 2.25
C LEU A 121 -7.02 -7.91 2.31
N LEU A 122 -6.39 -7.71 3.47
CA LEU A 122 -4.96 -7.92 3.66
C LEU A 122 -4.60 -9.40 3.42
N LEU A 123 -5.38 -10.35 3.92
CA LEU A 123 -5.15 -11.77 3.68
C LEU A 123 -5.37 -12.15 2.20
N ALA A 124 -6.45 -11.67 1.58
CA ALA A 124 -6.75 -11.96 0.18
C ALA A 124 -5.70 -11.38 -0.76
N VAL A 125 -5.40 -10.08 -0.64
CA VAL A 125 -4.45 -9.38 -1.51
C VAL A 125 -3.01 -9.79 -1.20
N GLY A 126 -2.65 -9.91 0.08
CA GLY A 126 -1.33 -10.35 0.53
C GLY A 126 -1.03 -11.79 0.11
N GLY A 127 -1.98 -12.70 0.32
CA GLY A 127 -1.85 -14.11 -0.08
C GLY A 127 -1.76 -14.26 -1.59
N TYR A 128 -2.62 -13.58 -2.35
CA TYR A 128 -2.56 -13.60 -3.82
C TYR A 128 -1.23 -13.04 -4.33
N THR A 129 -0.83 -11.86 -3.85
CA THR A 129 0.42 -11.20 -4.27
C THR A 129 1.64 -12.03 -3.90
N LEU A 130 1.65 -12.69 -2.74
CA LEU A 130 2.73 -13.58 -2.31
C LEU A 130 2.82 -14.79 -3.25
N SER A 131 1.69 -15.47 -3.49
CA SER A 131 1.65 -16.67 -4.31
C SER A 131 2.15 -16.40 -5.74
N GLU A 132 1.72 -15.28 -6.32
CA GLU A 132 2.13 -14.85 -7.67
C GLU A 132 3.59 -14.39 -7.69
N SER A 133 4.04 -13.64 -6.69
CA SER A 133 5.45 -13.19 -6.59
C SER A 133 6.41 -14.36 -6.43
N LEU A 134 6.02 -15.40 -5.68
CA LEU A 134 6.81 -16.63 -5.53
C LEU A 134 6.87 -17.44 -6.84
N LYS A 135 5.74 -17.58 -7.55
CA LYS A 135 5.71 -18.24 -8.88
C LYS A 135 6.64 -17.53 -9.87
N ARG A 136 6.57 -16.20 -9.94
CA ARG A 136 7.43 -15.38 -10.82
C ARG A 136 8.88 -15.42 -10.42
N LYS A 137 9.20 -15.42 -9.11
CA LYS A 137 10.57 -15.59 -8.63
C LYS A 137 11.14 -16.94 -9.10
N ARG A 138 10.39 -18.04 -8.91
CA ARG A 138 10.81 -19.37 -9.37
C ARG A 138 11.04 -19.42 -10.89
N GLN A 139 10.23 -18.71 -11.67
CA GLN A 139 10.42 -18.60 -13.13
C GLN A 139 11.71 -17.82 -13.48
N LEU A 140 11.98 -16.70 -12.81
CA LEU A 140 13.22 -15.94 -12.98
C LEU A 140 14.45 -16.77 -12.60
N ASP A 141 14.38 -17.52 -11.50
CA ASP A 141 15.47 -18.38 -11.04
C ASP A 141 15.75 -19.51 -12.05
N ARG A 142 14.71 -20.07 -12.71
CA ARG A 142 14.85 -21.05 -13.80
C ARG A 142 15.49 -20.44 -15.05
N MET A 143 15.03 -19.28 -15.48
CA MET A 143 15.60 -18.57 -16.64
C MET A 143 17.08 -18.25 -16.40
N PHE A 144 17.42 -17.80 -15.18
CA PHE A 144 18.81 -17.55 -14.78
C PHE A 144 19.66 -18.82 -14.79
N ALA A 145 19.14 -19.94 -14.25
CA ALA A 145 19.83 -21.23 -14.26
C ALA A 145 20.07 -21.76 -15.67
N ASN A 146 19.16 -21.49 -16.60
CA ASN A 146 19.27 -21.88 -18.01
C ASN A 146 20.12 -20.90 -18.86
N GLY A 147 20.65 -19.83 -18.27
CA GLY A 147 21.45 -18.82 -18.98
C GLY A 147 20.63 -17.91 -19.93
N GLU A 148 19.30 -17.89 -19.79
CA GLU A 148 18.42 -17.07 -20.61
C GLU A 148 18.49 -15.59 -20.23
N LYS A 149 18.33 -14.69 -21.21
CA LYS A 149 18.21 -13.26 -20.95
C LYS A 149 16.93 -12.99 -20.16
N LEU A 150 17.08 -12.51 -18.93
CA LEU A 150 15.95 -12.14 -18.08
C LEU A 150 15.18 -10.98 -18.72
N PRO A 151 13.85 -11.10 -18.92
CA PRO A 151 13.06 -9.99 -19.45
C PRO A 151 13.10 -8.81 -18.47
N ALA A 152 13.24 -7.59 -19.02
CA ALA A 152 13.29 -6.36 -18.22
C ALA A 152 12.00 -6.13 -17.40
N GLU A 153 10.84 -6.56 -17.93
CA GLU A 153 9.55 -6.55 -17.21
C GLU A 153 8.67 -7.74 -17.65
N LEU A 154 8.21 -8.58 -16.72
CA LEU A 154 7.16 -9.58 -16.99
C LEU A 154 5.80 -8.87 -17.09
N ARG A 155 5.48 -8.41 -18.31
CA ARG A 155 4.16 -7.86 -18.66
C ARG A 155 3.17 -9.02 -18.86
N ALA A 156 1.98 -8.86 -18.30
CA ALA A 156 0.82 -9.75 -18.39
C ALA A 156 0.74 -10.98 -17.47
N THR A 157 -0.39 -11.08 -16.77
CA THR A 157 -0.97 -12.30 -16.17
C THR A 157 -2.05 -12.86 -17.11
N PRO A 158 -2.39 -14.17 -17.03
CA PRO A 158 -3.48 -14.75 -17.82
C PRO A 158 -4.83 -14.03 -17.62
N LEU A 159 -5.04 -13.42 -16.45
CA LEU A 159 -6.24 -12.65 -16.11
C LEU A 159 -6.30 -11.30 -16.85
N SER A 160 -5.16 -10.67 -17.09
CA SER A 160 -5.08 -9.42 -17.86
C SER A 160 -5.46 -9.62 -19.32
N HIS A 161 -5.06 -10.73 -19.94
CA HIS A 161 -5.48 -11.06 -21.30
C HIS A 161 -7.00 -11.31 -21.41
N LYS A 162 -7.61 -11.95 -20.40
CA LYS A 162 -9.07 -12.14 -20.35
C LYS A 162 -9.82 -10.82 -20.22
N LEU A 163 -9.39 -9.91 -19.35
CA LEU A 163 -10.05 -8.61 -19.19
C LEU A 163 -9.82 -7.69 -20.40
N GLN A 164 -8.64 -7.75 -21.01
CA GLN A 164 -8.35 -7.03 -22.27
C GLN A 164 -9.15 -7.56 -23.45
N SER A 165 -9.56 -8.84 -23.45
CA SER A 165 -10.42 -9.42 -24.49
C SER A 165 -11.90 -9.01 -24.36
N VAL A 166 -12.31 -8.43 -23.23
CA VAL A 166 -13.68 -7.93 -23.05
C VAL A 166 -13.82 -6.58 -23.74
N ASN A 167 -14.33 -6.62 -24.98
CA ASN A 167 -14.58 -5.46 -25.81
C ASN A 167 -15.91 -4.78 -25.45
N LEU A 168 -15.90 -3.98 -24.38
CA LEU A 168 -17.00 -3.06 -24.07
C LEU A 168 -16.61 -1.65 -24.55
N THR A 169 -17.40 -1.06 -25.44
CA THR A 169 -17.19 0.32 -25.92
C THR A 169 -17.52 1.33 -24.81
N PRO A 170 -16.73 2.39 -24.57
CA PRO A 170 -15.54 2.83 -25.32
C PRO A 170 -14.23 2.20 -24.83
N MET A 171 -13.36 1.84 -25.78
CA MET A 171 -12.01 1.34 -25.53
C MET A 171 -11.04 2.50 -25.41
N LEU A 172 -10.23 2.53 -24.35
CA LEU A 172 -9.19 3.54 -24.17
C LEU A 172 -7.82 2.92 -24.35
N THR A 173 -7.05 3.47 -25.28
CA THR A 173 -5.62 3.20 -25.40
C THR A 173 -4.84 4.17 -24.53
N PHE A 174 -4.01 3.61 -23.67
CA PHE A 174 -3.09 4.31 -22.79
C PHE A 174 -1.69 4.21 -23.40
N ALA A 175 -1.28 5.23 -24.14
CA ALA A 175 -0.06 5.21 -24.96
C ALA A 175 1.22 4.98 -24.14
N LYS A 176 1.25 5.43 -22.88
CA LYS A 176 2.41 5.30 -22.02
C LYS A 176 2.46 3.94 -21.33
N SER A 177 1.31 3.42 -20.89
CA SER A 177 1.18 2.06 -20.36
C SER A 177 1.16 0.96 -21.43
N GLN A 178 0.98 1.30 -22.71
CA GLN A 178 0.85 0.35 -23.83
C GLN A 178 -0.26 -0.69 -23.61
N VAL A 179 -1.38 -0.26 -23.02
CA VAL A 179 -2.56 -1.11 -22.76
C VAL A 179 -3.79 -0.49 -23.41
N THR A 180 -4.61 -1.34 -24.02
CA THR A 180 -5.97 -0.99 -24.46
C THR A 180 -6.95 -1.81 -23.63
N ILE A 181 -7.84 -1.13 -22.90
CA ILE A 181 -8.85 -1.76 -22.05
C ILE A 181 -10.14 -0.94 -22.10
N SER A 182 -11.28 -1.57 -21.83
CA SER A 182 -12.57 -0.89 -21.79
C SER A 182 -12.65 0.10 -20.61
N LEU A 183 -13.22 1.27 -20.87
CA LEU A 183 -13.40 2.31 -19.85
C LEU A 183 -14.20 1.79 -18.65
N TRP A 184 -15.24 1.00 -18.88
CA TRP A 184 -16.12 0.47 -17.83
C TRP A 184 -15.41 -0.41 -16.82
N ILE A 185 -14.45 -1.24 -17.26
CA ILE A 185 -13.66 -2.07 -16.35
C ILE A 185 -12.78 -1.19 -15.45
N VAL A 186 -12.14 -0.16 -16.04
CA VAL A 186 -11.30 0.78 -15.28
C VAL A 186 -12.14 1.56 -14.27
N LEU A 187 -13.32 2.05 -14.66
CA LEU A 187 -14.24 2.74 -13.77
C LEU A 187 -14.76 1.82 -12.65
N ALA A 188 -15.13 0.58 -12.95
CA ALA A 188 -15.60 -0.37 -11.94
C ALA A 188 -14.52 -0.70 -10.90
N ILE A 189 -13.28 -0.95 -11.36
CA ILE A 189 -12.13 -1.19 -10.48
C ILE A 189 -11.87 0.03 -9.59
N GLY A 190 -11.80 1.23 -10.19
CA GLY A 190 -11.57 2.47 -9.46
C GLY A 190 -12.66 2.74 -8.43
N PHE A 191 -13.94 2.58 -8.82
CA PHE A 191 -15.07 2.78 -7.93
C PHE A 191 -15.06 1.83 -6.74
N PHE A 192 -14.84 0.53 -6.96
CA PHE A 192 -14.78 -0.46 -5.88
C PHE A 192 -13.60 -0.20 -4.94
N ILE A 193 -12.42 0.11 -5.48
CA ILE A 193 -11.25 0.47 -4.66
C ILE A 193 -11.50 1.78 -3.89
N GLY A 194 -12.22 2.73 -4.49
CA GLY A 194 -12.65 3.96 -3.83
C GLY A 194 -13.55 3.69 -2.63
N ILE A 195 -14.55 2.81 -2.75
CA ILE A 195 -15.42 2.40 -1.63
C ILE A 195 -14.58 1.85 -0.49
N LEU A 196 -13.69 0.90 -0.79
CA LEU A 196 -12.80 0.33 0.20
C LEU A 196 -11.93 1.43 0.82
N SER A 197 -11.29 2.28 0.01
CA SER A 197 -10.44 3.36 0.51
C SER A 197 -11.18 4.33 1.45
N GLY A 198 -12.43 4.67 1.16
CA GLY A 198 -13.24 5.55 2.00
C GLY A 198 -13.70 4.88 3.31
N LEU A 199 -13.98 3.58 3.27
CA LEU A 199 -14.44 2.79 4.41
C LEU A 199 -13.31 2.45 5.39
N ILE A 200 -12.19 1.93 4.89
CA ILE A 200 -11.07 1.44 5.71
C ILE A 200 -9.89 2.42 5.78
N GLY A 201 -9.94 3.56 5.09
CA GLY A 201 -8.88 4.58 5.16
C GLY A 201 -7.54 4.15 4.60
N VAL A 202 -7.49 3.00 3.93
CA VAL A 202 -6.24 2.39 3.52
C VAL A 202 -5.60 3.08 2.29
N GLY A 203 -6.25 4.12 1.74
CA GLY A 203 -5.70 4.89 0.65
C GLY A 203 -5.49 4.06 -0.61
N GLY A 204 -6.31 3.02 -0.86
CA GLY A 204 -6.48 2.29 -2.12
C GLY A 204 -5.29 1.54 -2.72
N GLY A 205 -4.05 1.99 -2.53
CA GLY A 205 -2.90 1.65 -3.36
C GLY A 205 -2.45 0.21 -3.23
N PHE A 206 -2.68 -0.42 -2.07
CA PHE A 206 -2.27 -1.81 -1.86
C PHE A 206 -3.16 -2.80 -2.61
N ILE A 207 -4.38 -2.39 -2.96
CA ILE A 207 -5.30 -3.13 -3.84
C ILE A 207 -5.12 -2.66 -5.27
N MET A 208 -4.94 -1.35 -5.48
CA MET A 208 -4.82 -0.76 -6.79
C MET A 208 -3.57 -1.22 -7.52
N VAL A 209 -2.39 -1.20 -6.91
CA VAL A 209 -1.14 -1.62 -7.58
C VAL A 209 -1.26 -3.09 -8.07
N PRO A 210 -1.67 -4.07 -7.25
CA PRO A 210 -2.01 -5.40 -7.74
C PRO A 210 -3.08 -5.41 -8.83
N SER A 211 -4.15 -4.64 -8.71
CA SER A 211 -5.22 -4.59 -9.71
C SER A 211 -4.72 -4.06 -11.06
N LEU A 212 -3.92 -3.00 -11.07
CA LEU A 212 -3.32 -2.46 -12.29
C LEU A 212 -2.35 -3.46 -12.93
N VAL A 213 -1.56 -4.18 -12.13
CA VAL A 213 -0.61 -5.17 -12.65
C VAL A 213 -1.33 -6.43 -13.13
N TYR A 214 -2.31 -6.94 -12.38
CA TYR A 214 -2.88 -8.27 -12.59
C TYR A 214 -4.18 -8.28 -13.39
N ALA A 215 -5.02 -7.27 -13.19
CA ALA A 215 -6.29 -7.11 -13.91
C ALA A 215 -6.08 -6.33 -15.21
N ILE A 216 -5.34 -5.23 -15.17
CA ILE A 216 -5.10 -4.38 -16.36
C ILE A 216 -3.86 -4.81 -17.15
N GLY A 217 -2.82 -5.32 -16.48
CA GLY A 217 -1.59 -5.79 -17.13
C GLY A 217 -0.48 -4.74 -17.22
N LEU A 218 -0.54 -3.68 -16.42
CA LEU A 218 0.53 -2.67 -16.36
C LEU A 218 1.82 -3.26 -15.84
N SER A 219 2.95 -2.66 -16.23
CA SER A 219 4.21 -2.97 -15.58
C SER A 219 4.20 -2.52 -14.11
N SER A 220 4.98 -3.20 -13.26
CA SER A 220 4.97 -2.92 -11.82
C SER A 220 5.37 -1.48 -11.50
N PHE A 221 6.32 -0.92 -12.25
CA PHE A 221 6.75 0.47 -12.04
C PHE A 221 5.70 1.48 -12.53
N MET A 222 5.08 1.23 -13.69
CA MET A 222 4.01 2.08 -14.23
C MET A 222 2.75 2.06 -13.34
N ALA A 223 2.39 0.89 -12.80
CA ALA A 223 1.26 0.74 -11.88
C ALA A 223 1.48 1.56 -10.61
N VAL A 224 2.68 1.48 -10.01
CA VAL A 224 3.07 2.25 -8.84
C VAL A 224 2.97 3.75 -9.08
N GLY A 225 3.58 4.26 -10.16
CA GLY A 225 3.58 5.71 -10.41
C GLY A 225 2.17 6.24 -10.72
N THR A 226 1.39 5.48 -11.48
CA THR A 226 0.01 5.84 -11.83
C THR A 226 -0.91 5.84 -10.61
N ASP A 227 -0.77 4.85 -9.73
CA ASP A 227 -1.52 4.77 -8.48
C ASP A 227 -1.19 5.92 -7.52
N LEU A 228 0.11 6.18 -7.31
CA LEU A 228 0.57 7.30 -6.50
C LEU A 228 -0.01 8.64 -7.01
N PHE A 229 -0.08 8.84 -8.33
CA PHE A 229 -0.64 10.07 -8.90
C PHE A 229 -2.11 10.26 -8.54
N GLN A 230 -2.94 9.25 -8.80
CA GLN A 230 -4.37 9.39 -8.50
C GLN A 230 -4.63 9.48 -6.99
N ILE A 231 -3.85 8.77 -6.16
CA ILE A 231 -4.18 8.64 -4.74
C ILE A 231 -3.95 9.94 -3.98
N VAL A 232 -3.04 10.80 -4.46
CA VAL A 232 -2.92 12.17 -3.94
C VAL A 232 -4.28 12.87 -3.95
N PHE A 233 -5.02 12.79 -5.06
CA PHE A 233 -6.31 13.46 -5.18
C PHE A 233 -7.44 12.70 -4.49
N VAL A 234 -7.49 11.37 -4.65
CA VAL A 234 -8.54 10.52 -4.05
C VAL A 234 -8.45 10.54 -2.52
N ALA A 235 -7.25 10.45 -1.95
CA ALA A 235 -7.05 10.57 -0.50
C ALA A 235 -7.28 12.00 -0.02
N SER A 236 -6.98 13.04 -0.83
CA SER A 236 -7.33 14.42 -0.48
C SER A 236 -8.83 14.61 -0.37
N TYR A 237 -9.59 14.08 -1.33
CA TYR A 237 -11.06 14.09 -1.27
C TYR A 237 -11.57 13.31 -0.05
N GLY A 238 -11.08 12.09 0.18
CA GLY A 238 -11.46 11.29 1.35
C GLY A 238 -11.12 11.95 2.68
N ALA A 239 -9.92 12.51 2.82
CA ALA A 239 -9.49 13.24 3.99
C ALA A 239 -10.39 14.46 4.24
N LEU A 240 -10.71 15.24 3.18
CA LEU A 240 -11.63 16.36 3.29
C LEU A 240 -13.02 15.93 3.79
N ARG A 241 -13.58 14.85 3.25
CA ARG A 241 -14.88 14.31 3.67
C ARG A 241 -14.88 13.81 5.12
N HIS A 242 -13.78 13.20 5.56
CA HIS A 242 -13.60 12.79 6.96
C HIS A 242 -13.39 13.99 7.90
N THR A 243 -12.67 15.02 7.47
CA THR A 243 -12.51 16.28 8.23
C THR A 243 -13.86 16.97 8.42
N MET A 244 -14.69 17.02 7.37
CA MET A 244 -16.08 17.53 7.47
C MET A 244 -16.93 16.73 8.46
N SER A 245 -16.59 15.45 8.70
CA SER A 245 -17.26 14.59 9.68
C SER A 245 -16.60 14.64 11.08
N GLY A 246 -15.57 15.46 11.27
CA GLY A 246 -14.82 15.58 12.53
C GLY A 246 -13.96 14.36 12.88
N ASN A 247 -13.61 13.52 11.90
CA ASN A 247 -12.93 12.24 12.10
C ASN A 247 -11.41 12.30 11.81
N VAL A 248 -10.75 13.46 11.90
CA VAL A 248 -9.34 13.61 11.50
C VAL A 248 -8.54 14.28 12.60
N VAL A 249 -7.46 13.64 13.02
CA VAL A 249 -6.48 14.18 13.98
C VAL A 249 -5.28 14.72 13.20
N ILE A 250 -5.35 16.00 12.83
CA ILE A 250 -4.39 16.64 11.91
C ILE A 250 -2.97 16.59 12.47
N LEU A 251 -2.81 16.78 13.79
CA LEU A 251 -1.51 16.75 14.46
C LEU A 251 -0.79 15.40 14.26
N VAL A 252 -1.52 14.29 14.41
CA VAL A 252 -0.99 12.94 14.22
C VAL A 252 -0.60 12.71 12.76
N ALA A 253 -1.48 13.09 11.82
CA ALA A 253 -1.17 12.99 10.41
C ALA A 253 0.11 13.77 10.05
N LEU A 254 0.29 14.99 10.57
CA LEU A 254 1.44 15.84 10.29
C LEU A 254 2.74 15.26 10.84
N ILE A 255 2.76 14.81 12.11
CA ILE A 255 3.93 14.15 12.70
C ILE A 255 4.32 12.92 11.87
N MET A 256 3.33 12.11 11.49
CA MET A 256 3.57 10.92 10.67
C MET A 256 4.05 11.27 9.26
N VAL A 257 3.59 12.37 8.65
CA VAL A 257 4.06 12.82 7.33
C VAL A 257 5.51 13.27 7.40
N VAL A 258 5.90 13.99 8.45
CA VAL A 258 7.31 14.39 8.65
C VAL A 258 8.19 13.16 8.80
N ALA A 259 7.80 12.18 9.61
CA ALA A 259 8.52 10.92 9.75
C ALA A 259 8.55 10.11 8.43
N ALA A 260 7.41 10.02 7.74
CA ALA A 260 7.28 9.32 6.46
C ALA A 260 8.12 9.95 5.37
N SER A 261 8.32 11.27 5.40
CA SER A 261 9.13 11.98 4.41
C SER A 261 10.53 11.39 4.32
N PHE A 262 11.18 11.09 5.46
CA PHE A 262 12.48 10.41 5.49
C PHE A 262 12.40 8.97 4.98
N GLY A 263 11.38 8.23 5.41
CA GLY A 263 11.15 6.85 4.99
C GLY A 263 10.95 6.69 3.48
N VAL A 264 10.11 7.54 2.88
CA VAL A 264 9.85 7.55 1.43
C VAL A 264 11.12 7.79 0.65
N GLN A 265 12.01 8.67 1.13
CA GLN A 265 13.24 8.94 0.40
C GLN A 265 14.11 7.70 0.26
N PHE A 266 14.25 6.98 1.38
CA PHE A 266 15.01 5.75 1.46
C PHE A 266 14.35 4.62 0.65
N GLY A 267 13.03 4.47 0.75
CA GLY A 267 12.26 3.48 0.00
C GLY A 267 12.41 3.67 -1.51
N VAL A 268 12.18 4.88 -2.01
CA VAL A 268 12.29 5.18 -3.45
C VAL A 268 13.72 5.01 -3.96
N LEU A 269 14.73 5.41 -3.19
CA LEU A 269 16.12 5.20 -3.58
C LEU A 269 16.44 3.72 -3.79
N THR A 270 15.87 2.85 -2.96
CA THR A 270 16.07 1.40 -3.06
C THR A 270 15.40 0.81 -4.30
N THR A 271 14.25 1.34 -4.73
CA THR A 271 13.53 0.83 -5.92
C THR A 271 14.35 0.85 -7.21
N ARG A 272 15.29 1.80 -7.36
CA ARG A 272 16.17 1.92 -8.53
C ARG A 272 17.17 0.76 -8.66
N HIS A 273 17.35 -0.02 -7.60
CA HIS A 273 18.37 -1.04 -7.49
C HIS A 273 17.80 -2.46 -7.51
N VAL A 274 16.48 -2.58 -7.41
CA VAL A 274 15.79 -3.86 -7.28
C VAL A 274 14.80 -4.05 -8.41
N ARG A 275 14.55 -5.30 -8.78
CA ARG A 275 13.52 -5.64 -9.77
C ARG A 275 12.13 -5.51 -9.15
N GLY A 276 11.13 -5.24 -9.99
CA GLY A 276 9.72 -5.12 -9.56
C GLY A 276 9.11 -6.38 -8.92
N VAL A 277 9.76 -7.54 -9.02
CA VAL A 277 9.36 -8.76 -8.29
C VAL A 277 9.76 -8.68 -6.82
N SER A 278 10.93 -8.10 -6.51
CA SER A 278 11.43 -7.91 -5.15
C SER A 278 10.54 -6.96 -4.35
N SER A 279 10.13 -5.86 -4.97
CA SER A 279 9.23 -4.88 -4.34
C SER A 279 7.86 -5.49 -4.01
N ARG A 280 7.30 -6.29 -4.92
CA ARG A 280 6.03 -6.99 -4.67
C ARG A 280 6.14 -8.09 -3.60
N LEU A 281 7.26 -8.81 -3.54
CA LEU A 281 7.44 -9.86 -2.54
C LEU A 281 7.55 -9.29 -1.12
N ILE A 282 8.31 -8.22 -0.94
CA ILE A 282 8.39 -7.52 0.36
C ILE A 282 7.03 -6.91 0.72
N LEU A 283 6.33 -6.29 -0.25
CA LEU A 283 4.98 -5.78 -0.03
C LEU A 283 4.04 -6.88 0.47
N ALA A 284 4.04 -8.04 -0.17
CA ALA A 284 3.17 -9.15 0.22
C ALA A 284 3.48 -9.66 1.63
N ILE A 285 4.77 -9.79 1.98
CA ILE A 285 5.20 -10.16 3.33
C ILE A 285 4.76 -9.10 4.34
N ALA A 286 4.94 -7.82 4.03
CA ALA A 286 4.48 -6.72 4.87
C ALA A 286 2.97 -6.82 5.13
N ILE A 287 2.16 -6.90 4.06
CA ILE A 287 0.69 -7.02 4.14
C ILE A 287 0.28 -8.17 5.07
N LEU A 288 0.90 -9.35 4.94
CA LEU A 288 0.56 -10.51 5.76
C LEU A 288 0.97 -10.35 7.23
N LEU A 289 2.11 -9.70 7.52
CA LEU A 289 2.50 -9.39 8.90
C LEU A 289 1.53 -8.40 9.55
N PHE A 290 1.07 -7.38 8.80
CA PHE A 290 0.04 -6.45 9.30
C PHE A 290 -1.32 -7.12 9.46
N ALA A 291 -1.67 -8.07 8.59
CA ALA A 291 -2.87 -8.89 8.75
C ALA A 291 -2.81 -9.65 10.08
N LEU A 292 -1.67 -10.27 10.41
CA LEU A 292 -1.49 -10.98 11.68
C LEU A 292 -1.64 -10.05 12.90
N GLY A 293 -1.02 -8.87 12.87
CA GLY A 293 -1.18 -7.87 13.94
C GLY A 293 -2.62 -7.40 14.11
N SER A 294 -3.31 -7.17 12.99
CA SER A 294 -4.72 -6.77 12.97
C SER A 294 -5.64 -7.86 13.50
N ILE A 295 -5.39 -9.14 13.18
CA ILE A 295 -6.12 -10.29 13.72
C ILE A 295 -5.99 -10.34 15.25
N LEU A 296 -4.77 -10.19 15.77
CA LEU A 296 -4.57 -10.18 17.23
C LEU A 296 -5.34 -9.05 17.91
N LYS A 297 -5.39 -7.86 17.29
CA LYS A 297 -6.18 -6.73 17.82
C LYS A 297 -7.68 -6.98 17.73
N LEU A 298 -8.17 -7.56 16.64
CA LEU A 298 -9.59 -7.91 16.50
C LEU A 298 -9.99 -8.97 17.54
N VAL A 299 -9.17 -10.00 17.76
CA VAL A 299 -9.40 -11.00 18.81
C VAL A 299 -9.42 -10.35 20.19
N TYR A 300 -8.53 -9.39 20.46
CA TYR A 300 -8.57 -8.63 21.71
C TYR A 300 -9.88 -7.83 21.90
N ILE A 301 -10.40 -7.20 20.83
CA ILE A 301 -11.66 -6.43 20.89
C ILE A 301 -12.87 -7.36 21.13
N LEU A 302 -12.86 -8.56 20.53
CA LEU A 302 -13.95 -9.53 20.64
C LEU A 302 -13.87 -10.41 21.90
N SER A 303 -12.71 -10.50 22.55
CA SER A 303 -12.52 -11.33 23.75
C SER A 303 -13.10 -10.65 24.99
N GLU A 304 -14.04 -11.33 25.67
CA GLU A 304 -14.64 -10.84 26.93
C GLU A 304 -13.58 -10.66 28.03
N GLU A 305 -12.57 -11.52 28.07
CA GLU A 305 -11.37 -11.30 28.89
C GLU A 305 -10.36 -10.46 28.11
N ARG A 306 -10.24 -9.17 28.44
CA ARG A 306 -9.21 -8.24 27.92
C ARG A 306 -7.83 -8.63 28.45
N THR A 307 -7.27 -9.70 27.91
CA THR A 307 -5.96 -10.21 28.29
C THR A 307 -4.85 -9.28 27.78
N ALA A 308 -3.98 -8.83 28.69
CA ALA A 308 -2.87 -7.91 28.37
C ALA A 308 -1.87 -8.49 27.34
N TRP A 309 -1.78 -9.83 27.24
CA TRP A 309 -0.92 -10.53 26.30
C TRP A 309 -1.35 -10.33 24.84
N LEU A 310 -2.65 -10.28 24.54
CA LEU A 310 -3.15 -10.07 23.17
C LEU A 310 -2.89 -8.65 22.69
N GLU A 311 -3.10 -7.66 23.57
CA GLU A 311 -2.83 -6.26 23.26
C GLU A 311 -1.33 -6.03 23.00
N THR A 312 -0.48 -6.47 23.92
CA THR A 312 0.98 -6.38 23.77
C THR A 312 1.47 -7.18 22.57
N GLY A 313 0.91 -8.36 22.33
CA GLY A 313 1.21 -9.19 21.17
C GLY A 313 0.87 -8.50 19.85
N SER A 314 -0.29 -7.85 19.74
CA SER A 314 -0.68 -7.10 18.55
C SER A 314 0.28 -5.94 18.24
N LEU A 315 0.74 -5.24 19.29
CA LEU A 315 1.75 -4.19 19.19
C LEU A 315 3.09 -4.76 18.70
N ILE A 316 3.59 -5.81 19.35
CA ILE A 316 4.87 -6.45 18.99
C ILE A 316 4.85 -6.94 17.54
N VAL A 317 3.78 -7.61 17.10
CA VAL A 317 3.68 -8.13 15.74
C VAL A 317 3.63 -7.01 14.71
N THR A 318 2.89 -5.94 14.99
CA THR A 318 2.72 -4.81 14.07
C THR A 318 4.00 -4.00 13.92
N PHE A 319 4.61 -3.59 15.05
CA PHE A 319 5.85 -2.82 15.06
C PHE A 319 7.06 -3.68 14.66
N GLY A 320 7.07 -4.95 15.07
CA GLY A 320 8.05 -5.94 14.63
C GLY A 320 7.97 -6.20 13.13
N GLY A 321 6.75 -6.27 12.55
CA GLY A 321 6.53 -6.39 11.11
C GLY A 321 7.00 -5.15 10.33
N LEU A 322 6.72 -3.94 10.84
CA LEU A 322 7.25 -2.67 10.33
C LEU A 322 8.79 -2.68 10.33
N GLY A 323 9.41 -3.08 11.44
CA GLY A 323 10.86 -3.17 11.58
C GLY A 323 11.49 -4.22 10.67
N LEU A 324 10.90 -5.43 10.61
CA LEU A 324 11.39 -6.53 9.78
C LEU A 324 11.35 -6.16 8.30
N THR A 325 10.27 -5.57 7.84
CA THR A 325 10.13 -5.14 6.43
C THR A 325 11.09 -4.02 6.07
N GLY A 326 11.29 -3.04 6.97
CA GLY A 326 12.34 -2.02 6.83
C GLY A 326 13.74 -2.62 6.73
N LEU A 327 14.05 -3.61 7.58
CA LEU A 327 15.33 -4.32 7.57
C LEU A 327 15.52 -5.12 6.27
N MET A 328 14.48 -5.79 5.77
CA MET A 328 14.53 -6.49 4.48
C MET A 328 14.87 -5.54 3.33
N ILE A 329 14.27 -4.34 3.31
CA ILE A 329 14.56 -3.32 2.29
C ILE A 329 16.01 -2.84 2.40
N LEU A 330 16.51 -2.61 3.62
CA LEU A 330 17.89 -2.21 3.87
C LEU A 330 18.90 -3.28 3.45
N VAL A 331 18.64 -4.55 3.75
CA VAL A 331 19.47 -5.67 3.34
C VAL A 331 19.53 -5.77 1.81
N LEU A 332 18.38 -5.63 1.12
CA LEU A 332 18.37 -5.61 -0.35
C LEU A 332 19.17 -4.44 -0.92
N PHE A 333 19.03 -3.25 -0.34
CA PHE A 333 19.80 -2.08 -0.76
C PHE A 333 21.31 -2.32 -0.61
N TRP A 334 21.72 -2.89 0.52
CA TRP A 334 23.13 -3.20 0.79
C TRP A 334 23.68 -4.28 -0.14
N LEU A 335 22.93 -5.35 -0.39
CA LEU A 335 23.30 -6.39 -1.35
C LEU A 335 23.39 -5.84 -2.78
N ALA A 336 22.48 -4.96 -3.17
CA ALA A 336 22.53 -4.31 -4.47
C ALA A 336 23.75 -3.40 -4.63
N ARG A 337 24.15 -2.70 -3.57
CA ARG A 337 25.39 -1.91 -3.56
C ARG A 337 26.64 -2.80 -3.68
N ARG A 338 26.68 -3.92 -2.95
CA ARG A 338 27.77 -4.92 -3.08
C ARG A 338 27.89 -5.49 -4.49
N CYS A 339 26.75 -5.73 -5.17
CA CYS A 339 26.72 -6.18 -6.56
C CYS A 339 27.51 -5.26 -7.49
N ARG A 340 27.23 -3.96 -7.39
CA ARG A 340 27.88 -2.95 -8.23
C ARG A 340 29.36 -2.79 -7.93
N CYS A 341 29.77 -3.00 -6.68
CA CYS A 341 31.17 -2.98 -6.29
C CYS A 341 31.92 -4.29 -6.66
N GLY A 342 31.33 -5.18 -7.47
CA GLY A 342 31.98 -6.40 -7.95
C GLY A 342 32.09 -7.51 -6.91
N GLN A 343 31.45 -7.39 -5.74
CA GLN A 343 31.49 -8.40 -4.69
C GLN A 343 30.48 -9.53 -4.93
N LYS A 344 30.82 -10.75 -4.50
CA LYS A 344 29.92 -11.92 -4.59
C LYS A 344 28.66 -11.71 -3.72
N ILE A 345 27.51 -12.06 -4.28
CA ILE A 345 26.18 -11.99 -3.64
C ILE A 345 25.64 -13.41 -3.49
N PRO A 346 24.89 -13.71 -2.41
CA PRO A 346 24.17 -14.97 -2.28
C PRO A 346 23.32 -15.30 -3.51
N GLY A 347 23.36 -16.55 -3.98
CA GLY A 347 22.69 -16.98 -5.22
C GLY A 347 21.19 -16.70 -5.25
N TRP A 348 20.50 -16.77 -4.10
CA TRP A 348 19.06 -16.52 -3.98
C TRP A 348 18.64 -15.06 -4.25
N CYS A 349 19.59 -14.12 -4.28
CA CYS A 349 19.35 -12.68 -4.43
C CYS A 349 19.80 -12.14 -5.81
N GLN A 350 20.57 -12.92 -6.58
CA GLN A 350 21.11 -12.47 -7.87
C GLN A 350 20.00 -12.19 -8.90
N SER A 351 18.91 -12.95 -8.88
CA SER A 351 17.76 -12.75 -9.76
C SER A 351 16.88 -11.54 -9.39
N LEU A 352 17.09 -10.97 -8.19
CA LEU A 352 16.27 -9.91 -7.57
C LEU A 352 16.87 -8.50 -7.71
N VAL A 353 18.15 -8.39 -8.07
CA VAL A 353 18.90 -7.14 -8.18
C VAL A 353 19.19 -6.82 -9.66
N ILE A 354 19.17 -5.53 -10.02
CA ILE A 354 19.53 -5.07 -11.37
C ILE A 354 21.06 -4.93 -11.45
N ARG A 355 21.73 -5.65 -12.35
CA ARG A 355 23.15 -5.38 -12.69
C ARG A 355 23.19 -4.11 -13.53
N GLY A 356 24.13 -3.20 -13.23
CA GLY A 356 24.17 -1.83 -13.76
C GLY A 356 24.31 -1.64 -15.27
N ASP A 357 24.21 -2.71 -16.06
CA ASP A 357 24.37 -2.70 -17.52
C ASP A 357 23.04 -2.92 -18.28
N GLN A 358 21.88 -2.68 -17.65
CA GLN A 358 20.54 -2.78 -18.29
C GLN A 358 19.65 -1.58 -18.01
#